data_AF-A0A9W3ASC6-F1
#
_entry.id   AF-A0A9W3ASC6-F1
#
_cell.length_a   1.000
_cell.length_b   1.000
_cell.length_c   1.000
_cell.angle_alpha   90.00
_cell.angle_beta   90.00
_cell.angle_gamma   90.00
#
_symmetry.space_group_name_H-M   'P 1'
#
loop_
_entity.id
_entity.type
_entity.pdbx_description
1 polymer ?
#
loop_
_entity_poly.entity_id
_entity_poly.type
_entity_poly.pdbx_seq_one_letter_code
_entity_poly.pdbx_strand_id
1 'polypeptide(L)'
;MASSLLFCCLYYFLAVASTVPDISIDLQVLPKEITIGRTQSLEVLCQTRLINSSLFSVSLLHSLGTDAANYTYIATVANVDGSLKTISDNSVNVTGAINNTGKSYVRLTVARPTFKRTGFYQCEISGIDASGKPVVTSNYAQVRSSNTDMDAVFEKIENFTHLYYETIQSLESKIGVSANISAANSDILRLQTSFTQLNKSVVAFQDTSAQEAKNFTNLFYLLQNEVKFATSKCETKLKEMSFFQTNFQSTLQTLTGKLEAFEKQQAMANLDLKLHAKTLASQQLTMASLKIQSGNFMCGQYVRNFPIALTRNERAEDFQITFPTPFANQPIILLHVTRYDVFSGENFRFDLDKYNVTNSGFVGRCLTWGTTVIYRIRVEWTALDIPTNVIQNKTQQN
;
A
#
# COMPACT_ATOMS: atom_id res chain seq x y z
N MET A 1 99.61 81.79 -43.65
CA MET A 1 99.37 82.65 -44.83
C MET A 1 98.08 83.39 -44.54
N ALA A 2 98.17 84.53 -43.88
CA ALA A 2 98.35 85.86 -44.49
C ALA A 2 96.99 86.41 -44.96
N SER A 3 96.58 87.64 -44.66
CA SER A 3 97.14 88.68 -43.82
C SER A 3 96.14 89.85 -43.81
N SER A 4 96.11 90.56 -42.69
CA SER A 4 96.13 92.04 -42.62
C SER A 4 95.08 92.86 -43.38
N LEU A 5 94.30 93.63 -42.63
CA LEU A 5 94.41 95.10 -42.56
C LEU A 5 93.52 95.55 -41.37
N LEU A 6 94.13 95.77 -40.20
CA LEU A 6 94.58 97.08 -39.69
C LEU A 6 93.46 98.13 -39.69
N PHE A 7 92.96 98.51 -38.53
CA PHE A 7 93.49 99.65 -37.76
C PHE A 7 93.58 100.93 -38.60
N CYS A 8 92.44 101.61 -38.80
CA CYS A 8 92.41 103.06 -38.95
C CYS A 8 90.95 103.56 -38.85
N CYS A 9 90.52 103.98 -37.66
CA CYS A 9 89.60 105.10 -37.41
C CYS A 9 89.12 105.05 -35.95
N LEU A 10 90.07 105.28 -35.05
CA LEU A 10 89.80 106.15 -33.91
C LEU A 10 89.31 107.50 -34.48
N TYR A 11 88.33 108.12 -33.80
CA TYR A 11 87.81 109.47 -34.03
C TYR A 11 86.81 109.68 -35.19
N TYR A 12 85.56 109.30 -34.93
CA TYR A 12 84.40 110.18 -35.11
C TYR A 12 83.34 109.69 -34.11
N PHE A 13 83.32 110.19 -32.88
CA PHE A 13 82.52 111.37 -32.51
C PHE A 13 81.17 111.39 -33.22
N LEU A 14 80.22 110.64 -32.68
CA LEU A 14 79.02 111.22 -32.08
C LEU A 14 78.34 110.12 -31.27
N ALA A 15 78.43 110.27 -29.96
CA ALA A 15 77.50 109.66 -29.03
C ALA A 15 76.09 110.11 -29.43
N VAL A 16 75.44 109.32 -30.26
CA VAL A 16 73.98 109.28 -30.28
C VAL A 16 73.64 108.68 -28.93
N ALA A 17 73.45 109.56 -27.94
CA ALA A 17 72.71 109.24 -26.75
C ALA A 17 71.36 108.75 -27.26
N SER A 18 71.23 107.44 -27.42
CA SER A 18 69.96 106.78 -27.64
C SER A 18 69.16 107.05 -26.38
N THR A 19 68.40 108.14 -26.41
CA THR A 19 67.33 108.41 -25.46
C THR A 19 66.53 107.14 -25.39
N VAL A 20 66.59 106.44 -24.25
CA VAL A 20 65.67 105.35 -23.97
C VAL A 20 64.29 105.95 -24.19
N PRO A 21 63.44 105.40 -25.06
CA PRO A 21 62.14 105.99 -25.31
C PRO A 21 61.39 106.09 -23.98
N ASP A 22 60.84 107.27 -23.68
CA ASP A 22 60.13 107.59 -22.43
C ASP A 22 58.87 106.70 -22.19
N ILE A 23 58.57 105.82 -23.15
CA ILE A 23 57.40 104.94 -23.21
C ILE A 23 57.87 103.51 -23.52
N SER A 24 57.55 102.57 -22.63
CA SER A 24 57.79 101.13 -22.83
C SER A 24 56.48 100.41 -23.14
N ILE A 25 56.41 99.74 -24.29
CA ILE A 25 55.21 99.00 -24.73
C ILE A 25 55.39 97.51 -24.51
N ASP A 26 54.50 96.92 -23.73
CA ASP A 26 54.42 95.47 -23.53
C ASP A 26 53.13 94.95 -24.15
N LEU A 27 53.27 94.13 -25.20
CA LEU A 27 52.17 93.45 -25.88
C LEU A 27 52.27 91.95 -25.60
N GLN A 28 51.29 91.44 -24.86
CA GLN A 28 51.19 90.03 -24.50
C GLN A 28 50.02 89.37 -25.22
N VAL A 29 50.26 88.19 -25.78
CA VAL A 29 49.22 87.39 -26.45
C VAL A 29 49.24 85.96 -25.95
N LEU A 30 48.10 85.50 -25.42
CA LEU A 30 47.95 84.19 -24.80
C LEU A 30 46.66 83.50 -25.25
N PRO A 31 46.72 82.30 -25.85
CA PRO A 31 47.93 81.61 -26.34
C PRO A 31 48.43 82.23 -27.65
N LYS A 32 49.73 82.06 -27.96
CA LYS A 32 50.32 82.46 -29.26
C LYS A 32 49.86 81.59 -30.43
N GLU A 33 49.25 80.44 -30.12
CA GLU A 33 48.71 79.50 -31.09
C GLU A 33 47.32 79.06 -30.65
N ILE A 34 46.35 79.19 -31.55
CA ILE A 34 44.96 78.77 -31.31
C ILE A 34 44.63 77.51 -32.12
N THR A 35 43.96 76.55 -31.50
CA THR A 35 43.37 75.40 -32.18
C THR A 35 41.87 75.63 -32.29
N ILE A 36 41.38 75.77 -33.52
CA ILE A 36 39.99 76.10 -33.79
C ILE A 36 39.07 75.06 -33.14
N GLY A 37 38.09 75.51 -32.35
CA GLY A 37 37.13 74.64 -31.64
C GLY A 37 37.65 74.01 -30.34
N ARG A 38 38.95 74.10 -30.01
CA ARG A 38 39.51 73.63 -28.73
C ARG A 38 39.99 74.76 -27.83
N THR A 39 40.60 75.81 -28.38
CA THR A 39 41.04 76.96 -27.60
C THR A 39 39.82 77.69 -27.05
N GLN A 40 39.72 77.77 -25.73
CA GLN A 40 38.54 78.34 -25.06
C GLN A 40 38.59 79.87 -25.00
N SER A 41 39.79 80.46 -24.96
CA SER A 41 39.98 81.91 -24.85
C SER A 41 41.27 82.36 -25.54
N LEU A 42 41.24 83.54 -26.15
CA LEU A 42 42.41 84.29 -26.60
C LEU A 42 42.41 85.65 -25.89
N GLU A 43 43.52 85.97 -25.23
CA GLU A 43 43.74 87.26 -24.58
C GLU A 43 44.88 88.02 -25.27
N VAL A 44 44.64 89.27 -25.62
CA VAL A 44 45.64 90.22 -26.11
C VAL A 44 45.66 91.42 -25.18
N LEU A 45 46.76 91.60 -24.47
CA LEU A 45 46.96 92.69 -23.53
C LEU A 45 48.05 93.61 -24.08
N CYS A 46 47.68 94.84 -24.41
CA CYS A 46 48.65 95.91 -24.55
C CYS A 46 48.69 96.75 -23.29
N GLN A 47 49.88 96.96 -22.74
CA GLN A 47 50.09 97.86 -21.62
C GLN A 47 51.35 98.71 -21.81
N THR A 48 51.35 99.87 -21.16
CA THR A 48 52.50 100.76 -21.07
C THR A 48 52.63 101.34 -19.68
N ARG A 49 53.85 101.70 -19.33
CA ARG A 49 54.16 102.51 -18.16
C ARG A 49 54.86 103.78 -18.63
N LEU A 50 54.30 104.92 -18.22
CA LEU A 50 54.85 106.23 -18.55
C LEU A 50 55.94 106.64 -17.57
N ILE A 51 56.94 107.32 -18.09
CA ILE A 51 57.95 108.05 -17.32
C ILE A 51 57.97 109.47 -17.91
N ASN A 52 57.50 110.47 -17.15
CA ASN A 52 57.54 111.90 -17.51
C ASN A 52 56.86 112.31 -18.85
N SER A 53 55.89 111.52 -19.34
CA SER A 53 55.13 111.75 -20.57
C SER A 53 53.62 111.71 -20.31
N SER A 54 52.81 112.31 -21.21
CA SER A 54 51.35 112.23 -21.14
C SER A 54 50.78 111.42 -22.31
N LEU A 55 49.78 110.57 -22.05
CA LEU A 55 49.16 109.76 -23.09
C LEU A 55 47.92 110.42 -23.66
N PHE A 56 47.76 110.29 -24.97
CA PHE A 56 46.54 110.59 -25.68
C PHE A 56 45.68 109.34 -25.85
N SER A 57 46.29 108.24 -26.30
CA SER A 57 45.56 107.00 -26.53
C SER A 57 46.43 105.75 -26.45
N VAL A 58 45.77 104.64 -26.10
CA VAL A 58 46.29 103.28 -26.28
C VAL A 58 45.33 102.57 -27.21
N SER A 59 45.86 102.06 -28.33
CA SER A 59 45.11 101.45 -29.41
C SER A 59 45.61 100.04 -29.66
N LEU A 60 44.69 99.10 -29.82
CA LEU A 60 44.97 97.74 -30.26
C LEU A 60 44.43 97.55 -31.68
N LEU A 61 45.30 97.18 -32.61
CA LEU A 61 45.00 96.95 -34.00
C LEU A 61 45.24 95.48 -34.37
N HIS A 62 44.57 95.01 -35.41
CA HIS A 62 44.71 93.64 -35.90
C HIS A 62 44.69 93.56 -37.43
N SER A 63 45.50 92.65 -37.95
CA SER A 63 45.59 92.28 -39.35
C SER A 63 45.37 90.78 -39.52
N LEU A 64 44.46 90.41 -40.43
CA LEU A 64 44.18 89.01 -40.81
C LEU A 64 45.27 88.38 -41.69
N GLY A 65 46.14 89.21 -42.30
CA GLY A 65 47.15 88.77 -43.25
C GLY A 65 48.37 88.12 -42.58
N THR A 66 49.13 87.37 -43.37
CA THR A 66 50.49 86.91 -43.01
C THR A 66 51.52 88.03 -43.06
N ASP A 67 51.14 89.18 -43.63
CA ASP A 67 51.99 90.34 -43.81
C ASP A 67 51.38 91.49 -43.02
N ALA A 68 52.18 92.15 -42.19
CA ALA A 68 51.79 93.21 -41.26
C ALA A 68 51.41 94.55 -41.93
N ALA A 69 50.75 94.51 -43.09
CA ALA A 69 50.50 95.68 -43.93
C ALA A 69 49.13 96.33 -43.71
N ASN A 70 48.09 95.56 -43.34
CA ASN A 70 46.71 96.04 -43.27
C ASN A 70 46.14 95.90 -41.85
N TYR A 71 46.38 96.89 -41.01
CA TYR A 71 45.87 96.94 -39.65
C TYR A 71 44.52 97.66 -39.55
N THR A 72 43.61 97.09 -38.77
CA THR A 72 42.31 97.69 -38.42
C THR A 72 42.23 97.88 -36.91
N TYR A 73 41.73 99.04 -36.44
CA TYR A 73 41.60 99.35 -35.02
C TYR A 73 40.54 98.46 -34.36
N ILE A 74 40.90 97.57 -33.43
CA ILE A 74 39.89 96.78 -32.68
C ILE A 74 39.34 97.58 -31.51
N ALA A 75 40.24 98.23 -30.77
CA ALA A 75 39.93 98.90 -29.53
C ALA A 75 40.86 100.10 -29.31
N THR A 76 40.32 101.18 -28.77
CA THR A 76 41.07 102.37 -28.42
C THR A 76 40.51 102.98 -27.16
N VAL A 77 41.39 103.32 -26.22
CA VAL A 77 41.07 104.16 -25.06
C VAL A 77 41.73 105.50 -25.30
N ALA A 78 40.98 106.60 -25.14
CA ALA A 78 41.49 107.95 -25.26
C ALA A 78 41.38 108.71 -23.93
N ASN A 79 42.32 109.63 -23.68
CA ASN A 79 42.40 110.39 -22.43
C ASN A 79 41.34 111.50 -22.34
N VAL A 80 40.82 111.99 -23.49
CA VAL A 80 39.92 113.14 -23.56
C VAL A 80 38.52 112.83 -23.04
N ASP A 81 38.03 111.61 -23.22
CA ASP A 81 36.67 111.18 -22.83
C ASP A 81 36.66 109.98 -21.85
N GLY A 82 37.83 109.38 -21.58
CA GLY A 82 37.95 108.15 -20.78
C GLY A 82 37.16 106.97 -21.36
N SER A 83 36.61 107.12 -22.56
CA SER A 83 35.65 106.20 -23.13
C SER A 83 36.38 105.18 -23.99
N LEU A 84 36.09 103.90 -23.75
CA LEU A 84 36.60 102.81 -24.55
C LEU A 84 35.80 102.74 -25.85
N LYS A 85 36.45 103.03 -26.99
CA LYS A 85 35.88 102.84 -28.32
C LYS A 85 36.26 101.47 -28.83
N THR A 86 35.26 100.63 -29.10
CA THR A 86 35.44 99.27 -29.62
C THR A 86 34.76 99.14 -30.98
N ILE A 87 35.31 98.29 -31.85
CA ILE A 87 34.54 97.78 -32.99
C ILE A 87 33.52 96.76 -32.47
N SER A 88 32.26 96.93 -32.87
CA SER A 88 31.10 96.11 -32.51
C SER A 88 31.23 94.66 -33.01
N ASP A 89 31.97 93.83 -32.29
CA ASP A 89 31.91 92.37 -32.43
C ASP A 89 31.44 91.74 -31.12
N ASN A 90 30.25 91.15 -31.15
CA ASN A 90 29.60 90.51 -29.99
C ASN A 90 30.42 89.34 -29.40
N SER A 91 31.44 88.85 -30.09
CA SER A 91 32.32 87.75 -29.62
C SER A 91 33.52 88.22 -28.79
N VAL A 92 33.65 89.53 -28.56
CA VAL A 92 34.83 90.15 -27.97
C VAL A 92 34.47 90.95 -26.74
N ASN A 93 35.18 90.71 -25.65
CA ASN A 93 35.15 91.58 -24.48
C ASN A 93 36.41 92.43 -24.46
N VAL A 94 36.25 93.75 -24.37
CA VAL A 94 37.38 94.70 -24.32
C VAL A 94 37.30 95.49 -23.03
N THR A 95 38.42 95.62 -22.34
CA THR A 95 38.58 96.52 -21.20
C THR A 95 39.82 97.38 -21.39
N GLY A 96 39.84 98.57 -20.80
CA GLY A 96 41.02 99.41 -20.88
C GLY A 96 40.87 100.68 -20.05
N ALA A 97 42.00 101.28 -19.72
CA ALA A 97 42.08 102.51 -18.95
C ALA A 97 43.38 103.24 -19.27
N ILE A 98 43.33 104.57 -19.24
CA ILE A 98 44.51 105.42 -19.26
C ILE A 98 44.76 105.92 -17.85
N ASN A 99 45.99 105.74 -17.39
CA ASN A 99 46.48 106.26 -16.13
C ASN A 99 47.83 106.94 -16.36
N ASN A 100 47.85 108.27 -16.28
CA ASN A 100 49.04 109.09 -16.52
C ASN A 100 50.10 108.99 -15.41
N THR A 101 49.78 108.41 -14.24
CA THR A 101 50.73 108.19 -13.13
C THR A 101 51.09 106.71 -12.95
N GLY A 102 50.42 105.82 -13.69
CA GLY A 102 50.52 104.38 -13.52
C GLY A 102 50.63 103.62 -14.83
N LYS A 103 49.99 102.45 -14.89
CA LYS A 103 49.92 101.63 -16.11
C LYS A 103 48.67 101.99 -16.90
N SER A 104 48.85 102.26 -18.18
CA SER A 104 47.74 102.38 -19.15
C SER A 104 47.66 101.09 -19.96
N TYR A 105 46.45 100.60 -20.23
CA TYR A 105 46.28 99.33 -20.91
C TYR A 105 45.00 99.24 -21.73
N VAL A 106 45.03 98.34 -22.72
CA VAL A 106 43.88 97.83 -23.46
C VAL A 106 44.00 96.31 -23.48
N ARG A 107 42.96 95.64 -23.01
CA ARG A 107 42.84 94.18 -22.99
C ARG A 107 41.68 93.74 -23.86
N LEU A 108 41.97 92.78 -24.72
CA LEU A 108 41.03 92.08 -25.58
C LEU A 108 40.90 90.64 -25.08
N THR A 109 39.69 90.18 -24.81
CA THR A 109 39.41 88.79 -24.46
C THR A 109 38.36 88.24 -25.41
N VAL A 110 38.71 87.18 -26.13
CA VAL A 110 37.82 86.52 -27.09
C VAL A 110 37.50 85.11 -26.62
N ALA A 111 36.22 84.85 -26.35
CA ALA A 111 35.77 83.49 -26.04
C ALA A 111 35.66 82.68 -27.34
N ARG A 112 36.27 81.49 -27.36
CA ARG A 112 36.30 80.56 -28.52
C ARG A 112 36.76 81.26 -29.81
N PRO A 113 38.03 81.70 -29.88
CA PRO A 113 38.56 82.40 -31.05
C PRO A 113 38.44 81.55 -32.32
N THR A 114 38.04 82.18 -33.42
CA THR A 114 37.98 81.57 -34.76
C THR A 114 39.18 82.01 -35.61
N PHE A 115 39.31 81.50 -36.83
CA PHE A 115 40.36 81.93 -37.77
C PHE A 115 40.37 83.45 -38.02
N LYS A 116 39.26 84.15 -37.81
CA LYS A 116 39.22 85.63 -37.89
C LYS A 116 40.05 86.35 -36.82
N ARG A 117 40.59 85.63 -35.84
CA ARG A 117 41.41 86.17 -34.73
C ARG A 117 42.87 85.71 -34.80
N THR A 118 43.27 85.05 -35.88
CA THR A 118 44.68 84.80 -36.20
C THR A 118 45.28 85.99 -36.93
N GLY A 119 46.61 86.06 -36.99
CA GLY A 119 47.35 87.11 -37.68
C GLY A 119 48.10 88.01 -36.70
N PHE A 120 48.40 89.23 -37.13
CA PHE A 120 49.22 90.16 -36.35
C PHE A 120 48.36 91.12 -35.55
N TYR A 121 48.71 91.26 -34.27
CA TYR A 121 48.20 92.29 -33.39
C TYR A 121 49.28 93.36 -33.23
N GLN A 122 48.89 94.62 -33.36
CA GLN A 122 49.77 95.76 -33.11
C GLN A 122 49.18 96.56 -31.97
N CYS A 123 49.99 96.83 -30.95
CA CYS A 123 49.67 97.87 -30.00
C CYS A 123 50.31 99.17 -30.46
N GLU A 124 49.52 100.23 -30.49
CA GLU A 124 49.95 101.58 -30.81
C GLU A 124 49.62 102.50 -29.63
N ILE A 125 50.60 103.29 -29.22
CA ILE A 125 50.46 104.21 -28.11
C ILE A 125 50.84 105.59 -28.60
N SER A 126 49.90 106.52 -28.45
CA SER A 126 50.06 107.91 -28.87
C SER A 126 50.08 108.81 -27.64
N GLY A 127 51.03 109.74 -27.59
CA GLY A 127 51.17 110.66 -26.48
C GLY A 127 52.09 111.83 -26.81
N ILE A 128 52.52 112.55 -25.78
CA ILE A 128 53.52 113.60 -25.85
C ILE A 128 54.73 113.18 -25.03
N ASP A 129 55.92 113.27 -25.60
CA ASP A 129 57.18 113.07 -24.89
C ASP A 129 57.48 114.18 -23.88
N ALA A 130 58.53 114.02 -23.07
CA ALA A 130 58.92 115.02 -22.08
C ALA A 130 59.26 116.41 -22.68
N SER A 131 59.50 116.50 -24.00
CA SER A 131 59.82 117.74 -24.72
C SER A 131 58.59 118.45 -25.31
N GLY A 132 57.39 117.90 -25.12
CA GLY A 132 56.15 118.47 -25.67
C GLY A 132 55.82 118.00 -27.09
N LYS A 133 56.58 117.06 -27.68
CA LYS A 133 56.36 116.58 -29.05
C LYS A 133 55.42 115.37 -29.09
N PRO A 134 54.47 115.31 -30.05
CA PRO A 134 53.68 114.11 -30.27
C PRO A 134 54.57 112.92 -30.66
N VAL A 135 54.39 111.79 -29.97
CA VAL A 135 55.10 110.54 -30.25
C VAL A 135 54.08 109.41 -30.36
N VAL A 136 54.29 108.56 -31.37
CA VAL A 136 53.57 107.30 -31.57
C VAL A 136 54.60 106.18 -31.52
N THR A 137 54.40 105.20 -30.65
CA THR A 137 55.23 104.00 -30.56
C THR A 137 54.36 102.77 -30.70
N SER A 138 54.88 101.71 -31.31
CA SER A 138 54.14 100.47 -31.47
C SER A 138 54.97 99.21 -31.21
N ASN A 139 54.28 98.13 -30.88
CA ASN A 139 54.84 96.78 -30.77
C ASN A 139 53.85 95.77 -31.36
N TYR A 140 54.32 94.63 -31.86
CA TYR A 140 53.48 93.65 -32.55
C TYR A 140 53.70 92.21 -32.04
N ALA A 141 52.65 91.39 -32.16
CA ALA A 141 52.66 89.98 -31.80
C ALA A 141 51.79 89.16 -32.77
N GLN A 142 52.21 87.94 -33.10
CA GLN A 142 51.50 87.06 -34.03
C GLN A 142 50.72 85.98 -33.28
N VAL A 143 49.47 85.76 -33.68
CA VAL A 143 48.66 84.59 -33.32
C VAL A 143 48.59 83.62 -34.49
N ARG A 144 49.08 82.41 -34.30
CA ARG A 144 49.03 81.33 -35.30
C ARG A 144 47.81 80.43 -35.06
N SER A 145 47.36 79.75 -36.10
CA SER A 145 46.43 78.62 -35.93
C SER A 145 47.09 77.30 -36.27
N SER A 146 46.89 76.30 -35.43
CA SER A 146 47.09 74.90 -35.81
C SER A 146 45.76 74.40 -36.38
N ASN A 147 45.69 74.28 -37.69
CA ASN A 147 44.67 73.45 -38.31
C ASN A 147 45.08 71.99 -38.05
N THR A 148 44.19 71.19 -37.47
CA THR A 148 44.47 69.76 -37.29
C THR A 148 44.38 69.10 -38.65
N ASP A 149 45.46 68.43 -39.03
CA ASP A 149 45.69 67.85 -40.35
C ASP A 149 44.56 66.92 -40.79
N MET A 150 44.23 66.92 -42.08
CA MET A 150 43.19 66.06 -42.65
C MET A 150 43.48 64.56 -42.39
N ASP A 151 44.74 64.19 -42.17
CA ASP A 151 45.17 62.84 -41.80
C ASP A 151 44.61 62.38 -40.44
N ALA A 152 44.49 63.28 -39.47
CA ALA A 152 43.86 62.98 -38.17
C ALA A 152 42.33 62.82 -38.29
N VAL A 153 41.73 63.34 -39.37
CA VAL A 153 40.32 63.13 -39.70
C VAL A 153 40.13 61.77 -40.37
N PHE A 154 41.02 61.38 -41.29
CA PHE A 154 40.97 60.05 -41.93
C PHE A 154 41.20 58.91 -40.94
N GLU A 155 42.16 59.02 -40.02
CA GLU A 155 42.39 58.02 -38.97
C GLU A 155 41.17 57.83 -38.04
N LYS A 156 40.46 58.93 -37.75
CA LYS A 156 39.21 58.86 -36.98
C LYS A 156 38.07 58.25 -37.78
N ILE A 157 37.96 58.52 -39.08
CA ILE A 157 36.95 57.93 -39.95
C ILE A 157 37.16 56.41 -40.08
N GLU A 158 38.40 55.95 -40.22
CA GLU A 158 38.74 54.53 -40.30
C GLU A 158 38.43 53.81 -38.99
N ASN A 159 38.83 54.38 -37.85
CA ASN A 159 38.49 53.84 -36.53
C ASN A 159 36.97 53.81 -36.27
N PHE A 160 36.24 54.84 -36.72
CA PHE A 160 34.79 54.87 -36.58
C PHE A 160 34.10 53.82 -37.46
N THR A 161 34.65 53.57 -38.65
CA THR A 161 34.18 52.52 -39.56
C THR A 161 34.40 51.14 -38.94
N HIS A 162 35.57 50.88 -38.35
CA HIS A 162 35.86 49.63 -37.65
C HIS A 162 34.91 49.41 -36.46
N LEU A 163 34.72 50.44 -35.63
CA LEU A 163 33.81 50.39 -34.48
C LEU A 163 32.36 50.12 -34.89
N TYR A 164 31.93 50.69 -36.03
CA TYR A 164 30.60 50.45 -36.58
C TYR A 164 30.39 48.99 -36.98
N TYR A 165 31.37 48.38 -37.67
CA TYR A 165 31.31 46.97 -38.06
C TYR A 165 31.32 46.01 -36.86
N GLU A 166 32.18 46.24 -35.86
CA GLU A 166 32.21 45.43 -34.64
C GLU A 166 30.89 45.50 -33.86
N THR A 167 30.28 46.69 -33.81
CA THR A 167 29.00 46.89 -33.14
C THR A 167 27.87 46.14 -33.84
N ILE A 168 27.84 46.18 -35.19
CA ILE A 168 26.84 45.43 -35.97
C ILE A 168 26.99 43.92 -35.74
N GLN A 169 28.20 43.37 -35.81
CA GLN A 169 28.41 41.93 -35.56
C GLN A 169 28.01 41.52 -34.13
N SER A 170 28.31 42.36 -33.14
CA SER A 170 27.88 42.14 -31.75
C SER A 170 26.36 42.12 -31.62
N LEU A 171 25.68 43.07 -32.27
CA LEU A 171 24.21 43.16 -32.28
C LEU A 171 23.57 41.97 -33.01
N GLU A 172 24.10 41.55 -34.15
CA GLU A 172 23.63 40.36 -34.88
C GLU A 172 23.76 39.09 -34.02
N SER A 173 24.88 38.93 -33.29
CA SER A 173 25.04 37.79 -32.37
C SER A 173 24.02 37.82 -31.23
N LYS A 174 23.73 39.00 -30.65
CA LYS A 174 22.73 39.17 -29.59
C LYS A 174 21.32 38.90 -30.09
N ILE A 175 21.00 39.29 -31.32
CA ILE A 175 19.72 38.97 -31.98
C ILE A 175 19.59 37.45 -32.17
N GLY A 176 20.66 36.76 -32.59
CA GLY A 176 20.69 35.30 -32.68
C GLY A 176 20.42 34.61 -31.34
N VAL A 177 20.99 35.12 -30.24
CA VAL A 177 20.72 34.62 -28.88
C VAL A 177 19.25 34.83 -28.50
N SER A 178 18.65 35.98 -28.83
CA SER A 178 17.22 36.26 -28.57
C SER A 178 16.29 35.27 -29.30
N ALA A 179 16.60 34.93 -30.55
CA ALA A 179 15.84 33.94 -31.33
C ALA A 179 15.95 32.52 -30.72
N ASN A 180 17.11 32.14 -30.20
CA ASN A 180 17.27 30.86 -29.49
C ASN A 180 16.47 30.83 -28.19
N ILE A 181 16.39 31.95 -27.46
CA ILE A 181 15.59 32.07 -26.23
C ILE A 181 14.09 31.93 -26.53
N SER A 182 13.59 32.54 -27.61
CA SER A 182 12.18 32.42 -27.98
C SER A 182 11.80 31.00 -28.39
N ALA A 183 12.68 30.31 -29.13
CA ALA A 183 12.52 28.89 -29.44
C ALA A 183 12.49 28.04 -28.16
N ALA A 184 13.44 28.23 -27.24
CA ALA A 184 13.47 27.51 -25.96
C ALA A 184 12.22 27.75 -25.11
N ASN A 185 11.69 28.97 -25.07
CA ASN A 185 10.43 29.28 -24.38
C ASN A 185 9.24 28.53 -24.99
N SER A 186 9.20 28.39 -26.32
CA SER A 186 8.15 27.63 -26.98
C SER A 186 8.22 26.14 -26.62
N ASP A 187 9.42 25.58 -26.50
CA ASP A 187 9.63 24.20 -26.07
C ASP A 187 9.27 23.99 -24.61
N ILE A 188 9.61 24.95 -23.72
CA ILE A 188 9.18 24.94 -22.31
C ILE A 188 7.65 24.90 -22.22
N LEU A 189 6.95 25.71 -23.02
CA LEU A 189 5.48 25.74 -23.02
C LEU A 189 4.88 24.40 -23.50
N ARG A 190 5.49 23.78 -24.52
CA ARG A 190 5.08 22.44 -25.00
C ARG A 190 5.29 21.39 -23.91
N LEU A 191 6.45 21.41 -23.25
CA LEU A 191 6.75 20.51 -22.13
C LEU A 191 5.79 20.68 -20.95
N GLN A 192 5.45 21.93 -20.59
CA GLN A 192 4.46 22.22 -19.55
C GLN A 192 3.07 21.67 -19.92
N THR A 193 2.68 21.79 -21.18
CA THR A 193 1.42 21.24 -21.68
C THR A 193 1.41 19.71 -21.59
N SER A 194 2.48 19.06 -22.06
CA SER A 194 2.65 17.61 -21.95
C SER A 194 2.65 17.13 -20.49
N PHE A 195 3.32 17.84 -19.59
CA PHE A 195 3.33 17.52 -18.16
C PHE A 195 1.94 17.63 -17.54
N THR A 196 1.18 18.67 -17.90
CA THR A 196 -0.19 18.85 -17.44
C THR A 196 -1.10 17.72 -17.90
N GLN A 197 -0.94 17.29 -19.15
CA GLN A 197 -1.72 16.18 -19.71
C GLN A 197 -1.34 14.84 -19.06
N LEU A 198 -0.04 14.59 -18.86
CA LEU A 198 0.46 13.41 -18.17
C LEU A 198 -0.10 13.37 -16.74
N ASN A 199 -0.09 14.49 -16.01
CA ASN A 199 -0.62 14.57 -14.66
C ASN A 199 -2.12 14.23 -14.61
N LYS A 200 -2.91 14.71 -15.59
CA LYS A 200 -4.33 14.32 -15.69
C LYS A 200 -4.51 12.82 -15.90
N SER A 201 -3.70 12.20 -16.76
CA SER A 201 -3.74 10.75 -16.97
C SER A 201 -3.34 9.97 -15.72
N VAL A 202 -2.36 10.44 -14.96
CA VAL A 202 -1.94 9.83 -13.69
C VAL A 202 -3.07 9.88 -12.66
N VAL A 203 -3.74 11.02 -12.50
CA VAL A 203 -4.88 11.16 -11.57
C VAL A 203 -6.04 10.25 -12.00
N ALA A 204 -6.39 10.23 -13.28
CA ALA A 204 -7.45 9.35 -13.78
C ALA A 204 -7.14 7.85 -13.56
N PHE A 205 -5.88 7.46 -13.72
CA PHE A 205 -5.42 6.10 -13.43
C PHE A 205 -5.54 5.78 -11.92
N GLN A 206 -5.13 6.71 -11.05
CA GLN A 206 -5.27 6.55 -9.59
C GLN A 206 -6.74 6.38 -9.19
N ASP A 207 -7.64 7.22 -9.69
CA ASP A 207 -9.08 7.12 -9.40
C ASP A 207 -9.67 5.80 -9.86
N THR A 208 -9.30 5.34 -11.06
CA THR A 208 -9.73 4.04 -11.60
C THR A 208 -9.25 2.89 -10.72
N SER A 209 -7.97 2.90 -10.34
CA SER A 209 -7.39 1.88 -9.46
C SER A 209 -8.05 1.85 -8.08
N ALA A 210 -8.38 3.02 -7.52
CA ALA A 210 -9.08 3.12 -6.25
C ALA A 210 -10.52 2.57 -6.34
N GLN A 211 -11.19 2.79 -7.46
CA GLN A 211 -12.52 2.25 -7.71
C GLN A 211 -12.49 0.72 -7.87
N GLU A 212 -11.51 0.18 -8.60
CA GLU A 212 -11.31 -1.26 -8.70
C GLU A 212 -11.03 -1.90 -7.33
N ALA A 213 -10.17 -1.27 -6.51
CA ALA A 213 -9.90 -1.75 -5.15
C ALA A 213 -11.17 -1.79 -4.28
N LYS A 214 -12.05 -0.80 -4.39
CA LYS A 214 -13.37 -0.82 -3.73
C LYS A 214 -14.25 -1.95 -4.25
N ASN A 215 -14.31 -2.15 -5.56
CA ASN A 215 -15.08 -3.23 -6.16
C ASN A 215 -14.58 -4.61 -5.69
N PHE A 216 -13.26 -4.83 -5.64
CA PHE A 216 -12.67 -6.06 -5.11
C PHE A 216 -12.99 -6.26 -3.63
N THR A 217 -12.93 -5.19 -2.83
CA THR A 217 -13.28 -5.24 -1.40
C THR A 217 -14.75 -5.65 -1.21
N ASN A 218 -15.66 -5.05 -1.97
CA ASN A 218 -17.09 -5.41 -1.92
C ASN A 218 -17.33 -6.86 -2.35
N LEU A 219 -16.67 -7.31 -3.42
CA LEU A 219 -16.76 -8.70 -3.89
C LEU A 219 -16.22 -9.68 -2.84
N PHE A 220 -15.11 -9.33 -2.18
CA PHE A 220 -14.54 -10.12 -1.10
C PHE A 220 -15.52 -10.27 0.08
N TYR A 221 -16.17 -9.18 0.51
CA TYR A 221 -17.20 -9.25 1.56
C TYR A 221 -18.39 -10.12 1.17
N LEU A 222 -18.86 -10.04 -0.07
CA LEU A 222 -19.95 -10.89 -0.57
C LEU A 222 -19.54 -12.37 -0.55
N LEU A 223 -18.36 -12.70 -1.09
CA LEU A 223 -17.82 -14.05 -1.07
C LEU A 223 -17.65 -14.59 0.36
N GLN A 224 -17.16 -13.77 1.27
CA GLN A 224 -16.98 -14.16 2.67
C GLN A 224 -18.32 -14.50 3.34
N ASN A 225 -19.38 -13.74 3.03
CA ASN A 225 -20.71 -14.02 3.55
C ASN A 225 -21.31 -15.31 2.96
N GLU A 226 -21.14 -15.56 1.66
CA GLU A 226 -21.58 -16.81 1.03
C GLU A 226 -20.86 -18.03 1.61
N VAL A 227 -19.53 -17.95 1.76
CA VAL A 227 -18.74 -19.01 2.38
C VAL A 227 -19.22 -19.25 3.81
N LYS A 228 -19.44 -18.20 4.61
CA LYS A 228 -19.93 -18.33 5.99
C LYS A 228 -21.30 -19.00 6.05
N PHE A 229 -22.21 -18.63 5.15
CA PHE A 229 -23.54 -19.25 5.05
C PHE A 229 -23.45 -20.73 4.66
N ALA A 230 -22.64 -21.06 3.65
CA ALA A 230 -22.43 -22.43 3.21
C ALA A 230 -21.81 -23.30 4.32
N THR A 231 -20.81 -22.79 5.05
CA THR A 231 -20.18 -23.47 6.18
C THR A 231 -21.20 -23.74 7.29
N SER A 232 -22.01 -22.74 7.68
CA SER A 232 -23.07 -22.92 8.68
C SER A 232 -24.06 -24.02 8.28
N LYS A 233 -24.50 -24.03 7.02
CA LYS A 233 -25.41 -25.07 6.51
C LYS A 233 -24.77 -26.46 6.55
N CYS A 234 -23.48 -26.56 6.21
CA CYS A 234 -22.71 -27.81 6.28
C CYS A 234 -22.57 -28.31 7.72
N GLU A 235 -22.24 -27.43 8.66
CA GLU A 235 -22.13 -27.76 10.09
C GLU A 235 -23.45 -28.28 10.66
N THR A 236 -24.57 -27.65 10.32
CA THR A 236 -25.90 -28.14 10.73
C THR A 236 -26.15 -29.54 10.17
N LYS A 237 -25.85 -29.77 8.89
CA LYS A 237 -26.03 -31.10 8.28
C LYS A 237 -25.12 -32.15 8.90
N LEU A 238 -23.89 -31.78 9.26
CA LEU A 238 -22.94 -32.65 9.94
C LEU A 238 -23.46 -33.07 11.32
N LYS A 239 -24.08 -32.15 12.07
CA LYS A 239 -24.73 -32.44 13.35
C LYS A 239 -25.95 -33.36 13.21
N GLU A 240 -26.77 -33.16 12.18
CA GLU A 240 -27.88 -34.08 11.89
C GLU A 240 -27.37 -35.48 11.58
N MET A 241 -26.29 -35.59 10.80
CA MET A 241 -25.70 -36.87 10.42
C MET A 241 -25.05 -37.58 11.62
N SER A 242 -24.38 -36.85 12.51
CA SER A 242 -23.81 -37.44 13.74
C SER A 242 -24.90 -37.92 14.71
N PHE A 243 -26.03 -37.18 14.80
CA PHE A 243 -27.19 -37.62 15.56
C PHE A 243 -27.79 -38.90 14.97
N PHE A 244 -27.98 -38.96 13.64
CA PHE A 244 -28.44 -40.16 12.97
C PHE A 244 -27.50 -41.35 13.20
N GLN A 245 -26.19 -41.15 13.08
CA GLN A 245 -25.19 -42.19 13.35
C GLN A 245 -25.30 -42.73 14.78
N THR A 246 -25.45 -41.83 15.77
CA THR A 246 -25.57 -42.22 17.19
C THR A 246 -26.83 -43.05 17.42
N ASN A 247 -27.96 -42.64 16.86
CA ASN A 247 -29.22 -43.38 16.97
C ASN A 247 -29.15 -44.75 16.28
N PHE A 248 -28.53 -44.81 15.10
CA PHE A 248 -28.31 -46.06 14.39
C PHE A 248 -27.45 -47.01 15.22
N GLN A 249 -26.37 -46.51 15.82
CA GLN A 249 -25.48 -47.31 16.65
C GLN A 249 -26.15 -47.82 17.92
N SER A 250 -26.99 -47.00 18.57
CA SER A 250 -27.81 -47.43 19.71
C SER A 250 -28.84 -48.50 19.32
N THR A 251 -29.45 -48.36 18.15
CA THR A 251 -30.39 -49.34 17.60
C THR A 251 -29.69 -50.67 17.32
N LEU A 252 -28.50 -50.64 16.71
CA LEU A 252 -27.70 -51.83 16.48
C LEU A 252 -27.33 -52.53 17.79
N GLN A 253 -26.84 -51.79 18.80
CA GLN A 253 -26.53 -52.36 20.10
C GLN A 253 -27.75 -53.04 20.74
N THR A 254 -28.92 -52.42 20.63
CA THR A 254 -30.18 -52.98 21.14
C THR A 254 -30.56 -54.27 20.41
N LEU A 255 -30.43 -54.30 19.08
CA LEU A 255 -30.70 -55.49 18.26
C LEU A 255 -29.72 -56.63 18.58
N THR A 256 -28.44 -56.32 18.73
CA THR A 256 -27.42 -57.30 19.14
C THR A 256 -27.77 -57.91 20.49
N GLY A 257 -28.11 -57.08 21.49
CA GLY A 257 -28.52 -57.59 22.81
C GLY A 257 -29.78 -58.46 22.76
N LYS A 258 -30.76 -58.10 21.91
CA LYS A 258 -31.96 -58.94 21.68
C LYS A 258 -31.63 -60.27 21.00
N LEU A 259 -30.70 -60.28 20.04
CA LEU A 259 -30.26 -61.49 19.36
C LEU A 259 -29.58 -62.44 20.33
N GLU A 260 -28.64 -61.94 21.14
CA GLU A 260 -27.97 -62.73 22.18
C GLU A 260 -28.95 -63.32 23.20
N ALA A 261 -29.97 -62.54 23.60
CA ALA A 261 -31.02 -63.02 24.50
C ALA A 261 -31.86 -64.13 23.85
N PHE A 262 -32.21 -63.98 22.57
CA PHE A 262 -32.94 -64.98 21.80
C PHE A 262 -32.15 -66.29 21.66
N GLU A 263 -30.86 -66.20 21.33
CA GLU A 263 -29.97 -67.37 21.24
C GLU A 263 -29.88 -68.12 22.58
N LYS A 264 -29.77 -67.41 23.71
CA LYS A 264 -29.81 -68.02 25.05
C LYS A 264 -31.15 -68.72 25.31
N GLN A 265 -32.26 -68.07 24.97
CA GLN A 265 -33.59 -68.66 25.14
C GLN A 265 -33.76 -69.92 24.29
N GLN A 266 -33.27 -69.91 23.04
CA GLN A 266 -33.27 -71.08 22.16
C GLN A 266 -32.41 -72.22 22.73
N ALA A 267 -31.22 -71.91 23.25
CA ALA A 267 -30.34 -72.90 23.88
C ALA A 267 -30.99 -73.55 25.11
N MET A 268 -31.65 -72.75 25.96
CA MET A 268 -32.38 -73.25 27.13
C MET A 268 -33.57 -74.14 26.72
N ALA A 269 -34.35 -73.73 25.72
CA ALA A 269 -35.47 -74.53 25.21
C ALA A 269 -34.99 -75.87 24.62
N ASN A 270 -33.88 -75.87 23.89
CA ASN A 270 -33.28 -77.09 23.36
C ASN A 270 -32.78 -78.03 24.46
N LEU A 271 -32.23 -77.48 25.55
CA LEU A 271 -31.84 -78.28 26.71
C LEU A 271 -33.06 -78.91 27.39
N ASP A 272 -34.13 -78.12 27.58
CA ASP A 272 -35.36 -78.59 28.20
C ASP A 272 -36.07 -79.69 27.38
N LEU A 273 -36.11 -79.54 26.05
CA LEU A 273 -36.61 -80.58 25.14
C LEU A 273 -35.81 -81.89 25.27
N LYS A 274 -34.47 -81.81 25.35
CA LYS A 274 -33.63 -83.00 25.55
C LYS A 274 -33.90 -83.66 26.90
N LEU A 275 -34.10 -82.86 27.95
CA LEU A 275 -34.41 -83.38 29.28
C LEU A 275 -35.78 -84.09 29.29
N HIS A 276 -36.81 -83.46 28.73
CA HIS A 276 -38.14 -84.04 28.61
C HIS A 276 -38.13 -85.34 27.79
N ALA A 277 -37.40 -85.37 26.66
CA ALA A 277 -37.27 -86.59 25.85
C ALA A 277 -36.62 -87.74 26.64
N LYS A 278 -35.58 -87.45 27.43
CA LYS A 278 -34.93 -88.44 28.30
C LYS A 278 -35.88 -88.95 29.39
N THR A 279 -36.64 -88.06 30.02
CA THR A 279 -37.64 -88.41 31.03
C THR A 279 -38.73 -89.31 30.43
N LEU A 280 -39.27 -88.96 29.27
CA LEU A 280 -40.30 -89.74 28.59
C LEU A 280 -39.79 -91.14 28.22
N ALA A 281 -38.57 -91.25 27.69
CA ALA A 281 -37.95 -92.53 27.39
C ALA A 281 -37.84 -93.43 28.65
N SER A 282 -37.44 -92.85 29.79
CA SER A 282 -37.36 -93.59 31.07
C SER A 282 -38.74 -94.05 31.59
N GLN A 283 -39.77 -93.22 31.43
CA GLN A 283 -41.15 -93.57 31.78
C GLN A 283 -41.68 -94.69 30.88
N GLN A 284 -41.41 -94.63 29.58
CA GLN A 284 -41.82 -95.67 28.62
C GLN A 284 -41.17 -97.02 28.92
N LEU A 285 -39.87 -97.05 29.26
CA LEU A 285 -39.18 -98.25 29.71
C LEU A 285 -39.81 -98.84 30.98
N THR A 286 -40.17 -97.98 31.93
CA THR A 286 -40.84 -98.39 33.17
C THR A 286 -42.22 -99.01 32.89
N MET A 287 -43.04 -98.37 32.05
CA MET A 287 -44.36 -98.89 31.68
C MET A 287 -44.29 -100.18 30.86
N ALA A 288 -43.33 -100.30 29.95
CA ALA A 288 -43.12 -101.52 29.16
C ALA A 288 -42.69 -102.72 30.02
N SER A 289 -42.06 -102.47 31.18
CA SER A 289 -41.67 -103.52 32.13
C SER A 289 -42.82 -103.99 33.04
N LEU A 290 -43.98 -103.32 33.01
CA LEU A 290 -45.14 -103.68 33.83
C LEU A 290 -45.86 -104.86 33.19
N LYS A 291 -45.76 -106.03 33.81
CA LYS A 291 -46.48 -107.23 33.37
C LYS A 291 -47.82 -107.29 34.08
N ILE A 292 -48.90 -107.29 33.32
CA ILE A 292 -50.28 -107.46 33.80
C ILE A 292 -50.90 -108.67 33.11
N GLN A 293 -51.51 -109.55 33.89
CA GLN A 293 -52.33 -110.64 33.36
C GLN A 293 -53.67 -110.64 34.09
N SER A 294 -54.75 -111.03 33.41
CA SER A 294 -56.07 -111.13 34.01
C SER A 294 -56.80 -112.36 33.53
N GLY A 295 -57.84 -112.75 34.26
CA GLY A 295 -58.70 -113.87 33.92
C GLY A 295 -59.90 -113.95 34.83
N ASN A 296 -60.64 -115.05 34.77
CA ASN A 296 -61.80 -115.29 35.63
C ASN A 296 -61.97 -116.76 35.97
N PHE A 297 -62.75 -117.02 37.03
CA PHE A 297 -63.27 -118.34 37.38
C PHE A 297 -64.70 -118.21 37.90
N MET A 298 -65.42 -119.34 37.91
CA MET A 298 -66.85 -119.39 38.22
C MET A 298 -67.10 -120.31 39.42
N CYS A 299 -67.42 -119.75 40.58
CA CYS A 299 -67.86 -120.51 41.74
C CYS A 299 -69.28 -121.05 41.55
N GLY A 300 -69.59 -122.19 42.16
CA GLY A 300 -70.96 -122.75 42.27
C GLY A 300 -71.40 -123.58 41.07
N GLN A 301 -70.50 -123.90 40.14
CA GLN A 301 -70.88 -124.50 38.85
C GLN A 301 -71.38 -125.95 38.96
N TYR A 302 -71.08 -126.69 40.04
CA TYR A 302 -71.24 -128.16 40.05
C TYR A 302 -72.12 -128.76 41.16
N VAL A 303 -72.54 -128.00 42.17
CA VAL A 303 -73.41 -128.54 43.23
C VAL A 303 -74.20 -127.40 43.88
N ARG A 304 -75.44 -127.65 44.31
CA ARG A 304 -76.26 -126.71 45.12
C ARG A 304 -75.61 -126.28 46.45
N ASN A 305 -74.35 -126.65 46.69
CA ASN A 305 -73.49 -126.33 47.84
C ASN A 305 -72.01 -126.45 47.40
N PHE A 306 -71.11 -125.55 47.83
CA PHE A 306 -69.67 -125.70 47.51
C PHE A 306 -69.11 -127.03 48.08
N PRO A 307 -68.20 -127.70 47.36
CA PRO A 307 -67.85 -129.11 47.61
C PRO A 307 -66.97 -129.36 48.85
N ILE A 308 -66.22 -128.36 49.33
CA ILE A 308 -65.30 -128.52 50.47
C ILE A 308 -66.00 -128.05 51.74
N ALA A 309 -66.18 -128.91 52.74
CA ALA A 309 -66.60 -128.47 54.07
C ALA A 309 -65.35 -128.08 54.91
N LEU A 310 -65.21 -126.81 55.26
CA LEU A 310 -64.07 -126.32 56.08
C LEU A 310 -64.35 -126.46 57.58
N THR A 311 -65.61 -126.26 57.99
CA THR A 311 -66.14 -126.51 59.35
C THR A 311 -67.58 -127.02 59.22
N ARG A 312 -68.30 -127.27 60.34
CA ARG A 312 -69.70 -127.81 60.29
C ARG A 312 -70.64 -126.99 59.40
N ASN A 313 -70.37 -125.70 59.17
CA ASN A 313 -71.24 -124.79 58.41
C ASN A 313 -70.51 -123.93 57.36
N GLU A 314 -69.23 -124.15 57.09
CA GLU A 314 -68.48 -123.42 56.05
C GLU A 314 -68.23 -124.33 54.85
N ARG A 315 -68.47 -123.78 53.66
CA ARG A 315 -68.29 -124.47 52.40
C ARG A 315 -67.39 -123.64 51.49
N ALA A 316 -66.44 -124.27 50.81
CA ALA A 316 -65.50 -123.62 49.90
C ALA A 316 -65.34 -124.36 48.57
N GLU A 317 -64.93 -123.61 47.55
CA GLU A 317 -64.51 -124.13 46.24
C GLU A 317 -63.20 -123.44 45.85
N ASP A 318 -62.18 -124.24 45.56
CA ASP A 318 -60.84 -123.77 45.24
C ASP A 318 -60.55 -123.92 43.75
N PHE A 319 -59.99 -122.87 43.14
CA PHE A 319 -59.63 -122.79 41.73
C PHE A 319 -58.12 -122.59 41.61
N GLN A 320 -57.43 -123.59 41.06
CA GLN A 320 -56.03 -123.47 40.70
C GLN A 320 -55.91 -122.62 39.44
N ILE A 321 -55.39 -121.40 39.59
CA ILE A 321 -55.16 -120.48 38.48
C ILE A 321 -53.69 -120.53 38.09
N THR A 322 -53.43 -120.84 36.82
CA THR A 322 -52.08 -120.78 36.24
C THR A 322 -52.00 -119.56 35.33
N PHE A 323 -50.96 -118.75 35.50
CA PHE A 323 -50.74 -117.61 34.63
C PHE A 323 -50.29 -118.09 33.24
N PRO A 324 -50.85 -117.55 32.15
CA PRO A 324 -50.42 -117.89 30.79
C PRO A 324 -48.91 -117.76 30.59
N THR A 325 -48.28 -116.78 31.25
CA THR A 325 -46.82 -116.65 31.32
C THR A 325 -46.37 -116.39 32.76
N PRO A 326 -45.43 -117.18 33.33
CA PRO A 326 -44.93 -116.93 34.68
C PRO A 326 -44.37 -115.51 34.84
N PHE A 327 -44.62 -114.86 35.97
CA PHE A 327 -44.03 -113.58 36.35
C PHE A 327 -42.57 -113.76 36.79
N ALA A 328 -41.78 -112.68 36.81
CA ALA A 328 -40.42 -112.75 37.32
C ALA A 328 -40.42 -112.84 38.85
N ASN A 329 -41.29 -112.05 39.50
CA ASN A 329 -41.52 -112.05 40.94
C ASN A 329 -42.93 -112.55 41.28
N GLN A 330 -43.20 -112.77 42.56
CA GLN A 330 -44.56 -113.05 43.04
C GLN A 330 -45.47 -111.83 42.78
N PRO A 331 -46.51 -111.94 41.94
CA PRO A 331 -47.36 -110.81 41.58
C PRO A 331 -48.33 -110.44 42.72
N ILE A 332 -48.78 -109.18 42.70
CA ILE A 332 -49.94 -108.75 43.48
C ILE A 332 -51.19 -109.22 42.75
N ILE A 333 -52.08 -109.91 43.48
CA ILE A 333 -53.34 -110.41 42.93
C ILE A 333 -54.51 -109.64 43.52
N LEU A 334 -55.27 -109.00 42.65
CA LEU A 334 -56.58 -108.43 42.95
C LEU A 334 -57.65 -109.41 42.50
N LEU A 335 -58.62 -109.69 43.36
CA LEU A 335 -59.80 -110.49 43.06
C LEU A 335 -61.03 -109.60 43.20
N HIS A 336 -62.00 -109.73 42.28
CA HIS A 336 -63.25 -109.00 42.35
C HIS A 336 -64.42 -109.84 41.82
N VAL A 337 -65.55 -109.76 42.51
CA VAL A 337 -66.80 -110.40 42.07
C VAL A 337 -67.44 -109.54 41.00
N THR A 338 -67.70 -110.10 39.82
CA THR A 338 -68.38 -109.40 38.72
C THR A 338 -69.80 -109.86 38.44
N ARG A 339 -70.21 -111.00 39.01
CA ARG A 339 -71.59 -111.51 38.90
C ARG A 339 -71.91 -112.46 40.05
N TYR A 340 -73.15 -112.45 40.52
CA TYR A 340 -73.65 -113.46 41.45
C TYR A 340 -75.10 -113.85 41.14
N ASP A 341 -75.44 -115.09 41.46
CA ASP A 341 -76.76 -115.69 41.44
C ASP A 341 -76.89 -116.55 42.71
N VAL A 342 -77.80 -116.14 43.60
CA VAL A 342 -77.89 -116.61 44.98
C VAL A 342 -79.36 -116.77 45.33
N PHE A 343 -79.69 -117.82 46.06
CA PHE A 343 -81.06 -118.05 46.54
C PHE A 343 -81.50 -116.94 47.50
N SER A 344 -82.65 -116.33 47.25
CA SER A 344 -83.16 -115.19 48.02
C SER A 344 -83.81 -115.56 49.35
N GLY A 345 -84.08 -116.85 49.61
CA GLY A 345 -84.73 -117.30 50.85
C GLY A 345 -83.81 -117.39 52.06
N GLU A 346 -82.52 -117.11 51.91
CA GLU A 346 -81.50 -117.17 52.96
C GLU A 346 -80.57 -115.94 52.88
N ASN A 347 -79.84 -115.62 53.94
CA ASN A 347 -78.89 -114.49 53.92
C ASN A 347 -77.73 -114.75 52.95
N PHE A 348 -77.37 -113.76 52.15
CA PHE A 348 -76.18 -113.81 51.31
C PHE A 348 -74.91 -113.65 52.14
N ARG A 349 -74.08 -114.69 52.19
CA ARG A 349 -72.78 -114.71 52.86
C ARG A 349 -71.74 -115.27 51.93
N PHE A 350 -70.78 -114.44 51.53
CA PHE A 350 -69.74 -114.83 50.60
C PHE A 350 -68.43 -114.14 50.98
N ASP A 351 -67.34 -114.89 50.91
CA ASP A 351 -65.99 -114.38 51.06
C ASP A 351 -65.12 -114.92 49.93
N LEU A 352 -64.15 -114.13 49.53
CA LEU A 352 -63.30 -114.38 48.39
C LEU A 352 -61.85 -114.17 48.80
N ASP A 353 -61.10 -115.27 48.80
CA ASP A 353 -59.72 -115.26 49.24
C ASP A 353 -58.78 -115.84 48.18
N LYS A 354 -57.48 -115.59 48.38
CA LYS A 354 -56.40 -116.15 47.59
C LYS A 354 -55.29 -116.65 48.50
N TYR A 355 -54.69 -117.76 48.12
CA TYR A 355 -53.52 -118.27 48.83
C TYR A 355 -52.61 -119.02 47.85
N ASN A 356 -51.43 -119.44 48.34
CA ASN A 356 -50.38 -120.07 47.53
C ASN A 356 -50.04 -119.25 46.26
N VAL A 357 -49.96 -117.92 46.40
CA VAL A 357 -49.57 -117.04 45.30
C VAL A 357 -48.08 -117.28 45.00
N THR A 358 -47.78 -117.72 43.80
CA THR A 358 -46.43 -117.94 43.27
C THR A 358 -46.23 -117.13 42.00
N ASN A 359 -45.04 -117.16 41.41
CA ASN A 359 -44.80 -116.50 40.13
C ASN A 359 -45.51 -117.18 38.94
N SER A 360 -45.96 -118.42 39.06
CA SER A 360 -46.65 -119.17 38.00
C SER A 360 -48.16 -119.28 38.17
N GLY A 361 -48.70 -118.94 39.33
CA GLY A 361 -50.13 -119.06 39.59
C GLY A 361 -50.52 -118.78 41.04
N PHE A 362 -51.80 -118.95 41.35
CA PHE A 362 -52.34 -118.87 42.71
C PHE A 362 -53.57 -119.75 42.85
N VAL A 363 -54.06 -119.93 44.07
CA VAL A 363 -55.35 -120.57 44.32
C VAL A 363 -56.36 -119.50 44.71
N GLY A 364 -57.44 -119.37 43.95
CA GLY A 364 -58.60 -118.56 44.31
C GLY A 364 -59.62 -119.39 45.06
N ARG A 365 -60.12 -118.90 46.20
CA ARG A 365 -61.08 -119.60 47.06
C ARG A 365 -62.39 -118.83 47.15
N CYS A 366 -63.47 -119.49 46.75
CA CYS A 366 -64.83 -119.03 46.98
C CYS A 366 -65.33 -119.64 48.30
N LEU A 367 -65.69 -118.82 49.29
CA LEU A 367 -66.16 -119.27 50.60
C LEU A 367 -67.59 -118.81 50.86
N THR A 368 -68.41 -119.69 51.43
CA THR A 368 -69.74 -119.35 51.95
C THR A 368 -70.00 -120.10 53.24
N TRP A 369 -70.97 -119.65 54.04
CA TRP A 369 -71.27 -120.29 55.31
C TRP A 369 -72.74 -120.19 55.72
N GLY A 370 -73.10 -120.98 56.72
CA GLY A 370 -74.46 -121.16 57.20
C GLY A 370 -75.35 -121.81 56.13
N THR A 371 -76.59 -121.32 56.05
CA THR A 371 -77.64 -121.81 55.16
C THR A 371 -77.58 -121.26 53.73
N THR A 372 -76.61 -120.39 53.42
CA THR A 372 -76.51 -119.68 52.13
C THR A 372 -76.46 -120.64 50.93
N VAL A 373 -77.31 -120.47 49.93
CA VAL A 373 -77.26 -121.25 48.68
C VAL A 373 -76.81 -120.36 47.52
N ILE A 374 -75.64 -120.66 46.97
CA ILE A 374 -75.04 -119.92 45.85
C ILE A 374 -75.18 -120.78 44.59
N TYR A 375 -75.86 -120.24 43.57
CA TYR A 375 -75.99 -120.90 42.27
C TYR A 375 -74.77 -120.62 41.40
N ARG A 376 -74.29 -119.36 41.38
CA ARG A 376 -73.15 -119.00 40.55
C ARG A 376 -72.52 -117.69 41.01
N ILE A 377 -71.20 -117.63 41.09
CA ILE A 377 -70.47 -116.35 41.26
C ILE A 377 -69.33 -116.28 40.25
N ARG A 378 -69.22 -115.17 39.51
CA ARG A 378 -68.06 -114.90 38.64
C ARG A 378 -67.07 -114.07 39.43
N VAL A 379 -65.85 -114.58 39.52
CA VAL A 379 -64.71 -113.84 40.03
C VAL A 379 -63.77 -113.56 38.87
N GLU A 380 -63.38 -112.30 38.75
CA GLU A 380 -62.28 -111.89 37.91
C GLU A 380 -61.04 -111.65 38.77
N TRP A 381 -59.88 -111.89 38.18
CA TRP A 381 -58.59 -111.66 38.83
C TRP A 381 -57.69 -110.82 37.93
N THR A 382 -56.89 -109.97 38.57
CA THR A 382 -55.81 -109.22 37.92
C THR A 382 -54.52 -109.46 38.70
N ALA A 383 -53.48 -109.87 37.98
CA ALA A 383 -52.15 -110.10 38.49
C ALA A 383 -51.20 -109.03 37.95
N LEU A 384 -50.50 -108.34 38.85
CA LEU A 384 -49.57 -107.26 38.56
C LEU A 384 -48.19 -107.57 39.13
N ASP A 385 -47.16 -107.59 38.28
CA ASP A 385 -45.76 -107.61 38.72
C ASP A 385 -45.23 -106.18 38.74
N ILE A 386 -44.88 -105.69 39.93
CA ILE A 386 -44.28 -104.38 40.12
C ILE A 386 -42.77 -104.58 40.19
N PRO A 387 -41.99 -104.06 39.22
CA PRO A 387 -40.54 -104.14 39.24
C PRO A 387 -40.00 -103.55 40.55
N THR A 388 -39.15 -104.31 41.26
CA THR A 388 -38.57 -103.96 42.58
C THR A 388 -37.81 -102.63 42.56
N ASN A 389 -37.38 -102.18 41.39
CA ASN A 389 -36.64 -100.94 41.15
C ASN A 389 -37.51 -99.67 41.36
N VAL A 390 -38.83 -99.81 41.44
CA VAL A 390 -39.77 -98.68 41.64
C VAL A 390 -40.01 -98.37 43.12
N ILE A 391 -39.83 -99.35 44.01
CA ILE A 391 -40.11 -99.19 45.46
C ILE A 391 -38.94 -98.52 46.20
N GLN A 392 -37.70 -98.73 45.73
CA GLN A 392 -36.49 -98.19 46.37
C GLN A 392 -36.32 -96.66 46.23
N ASN A 393 -36.94 -96.03 45.22
CA ASN A 393 -36.78 -94.58 44.99
C ASN A 393 -37.67 -93.69 45.88
N LYS A 394 -38.59 -94.24 46.67
CA LYS A 394 -39.38 -93.45 47.65
C LYS A 394 -38.74 -93.38 49.04
N THR A 395 -37.72 -94.19 49.33
CA THR A 395 -37.04 -94.17 50.65
C THR A 395 -35.79 -93.31 50.68
N GLN A 396 -35.37 -92.73 49.54
CA GLN A 396 -34.22 -91.79 49.44
C GLN A 396 -34.64 -90.33 49.13
N GLN A 397 -35.92 -89.98 49.33
CA GLN A 397 -36.40 -88.59 49.27
C GLN A 397 -37.14 -88.18 50.55
N ASN A 398 -36.55 -88.48 51.71
CA ASN A 398 -36.79 -87.76 52.96
C ASN A 398 -35.46 -87.33 53.56
#